data_AF-A0A840VFG3-F1
#
_entry.id   AF-A0A840VFG3-F1
#
_cell.length_a   1.000
_cell.length_b   1.000
_cell.length_c   1.000
_cell.angle_alpha   90.00
_cell.angle_beta   90.00
_cell.angle_gamma   90.00
#
_symmetry.space_group_name_H-M   'P 1'
#
loop_
_entity.id
_entity.type
_entity.pdbx_description
1 polymer ?
#
loop_
_entity_poly.entity_id
_entity_poly.type
_entity_poly.pdbx_seq_one_letter_code
_entity_poly.pdbx_strand_id
1 'polypeptide(L)'
;MAGPAKVASIEALEEFRAALARYGQRTGTALDDVSFDVKRLREWLTHDRRMAWEGEVRRRTRRWEQAKAELMTAQLSGLRDDLAAPKMVEKKAARALEEAEAKLEMTRQWARRFDGVVAPALSPLDHLRDRLAIDVPKALASLDAMIRTLDEYAGRTPQPRASSEEEGAP
;
A
#
# COMPACT_ATOMS: atom_id res chain seq x y z
N MET A 1 -16.39 55.66 12.59
CA MET A 1 -15.13 55.43 13.31
C MET A 1 -14.57 54.08 12.87
N ALA A 2 -13.73 54.06 11.84
CA ALA A 2 -13.02 52.86 11.42
C ALA A 2 -11.73 52.78 12.26
N GLY A 3 -11.68 51.85 13.22
CA GLY A 3 -10.45 51.58 13.97
C GLY A 3 -9.37 50.97 13.07
N PRO A 4 -8.08 51.10 13.42
CA PRO A 4 -7.00 50.54 12.62
C PRO A 4 -7.20 49.03 12.45
N ALA A 5 -7.20 48.57 11.20
CA ALA A 5 -7.25 47.16 10.87
C ALA A 5 -6.03 46.47 11.51
N LYS A 6 -6.27 45.46 12.36
CA LYS A 6 -5.21 44.78 13.10
C LYS A 6 -4.30 44.05 12.11
N VAL A 7 -3.11 44.60 11.90
CA VAL A 7 -2.00 44.04 11.10
C VAL A 7 -1.74 42.55 11.42
N ALA A 8 -1.90 42.14 12.68
CA ALA A 8 -1.78 40.75 13.12
C ALA A 8 -2.78 39.77 12.46
N SER A 9 -3.92 40.26 11.95
CA SER A 9 -4.90 39.41 11.26
C SER A 9 -4.43 38.99 9.87
N ILE A 10 -3.58 39.77 9.21
CA ILE A 10 -3.06 39.45 7.87
C ILE A 10 -1.98 38.38 8.00
N GLU A 11 -1.02 38.58 8.91
CA GLU A 11 0.04 37.61 9.20
C GLU A 11 -0.54 36.24 9.65
N ALA A 12 -1.59 36.24 10.48
CA ALA A 12 -2.29 35.01 10.86
C ALA A 12 -2.98 34.30 9.67
N LEU A 13 -3.51 35.05 8.70
CA LEU A 13 -4.11 34.48 7.48
C LEU A 13 -3.04 33.89 6.56
N GLU A 14 -1.89 34.54 6.43
CA GLU A 14 -0.73 34.03 5.68
C GLU A 14 -0.19 32.73 6.30
N GLU A 15 -0.06 32.70 7.63
CA GLU A 15 0.38 31.50 8.36
C GLU A 15 -0.64 30.36 8.19
N PHE A 16 -1.93 30.66 8.32
CA PHE A 16 -3.00 29.66 8.12
C PHE A 16 -2.99 29.12 6.69
N ARG A 17 -2.83 29.99 5.69
CA ARG A 17 -2.69 29.58 4.28
C ARG A 17 -1.51 28.64 4.09
N ALA A 18 -0.35 28.98 4.64
CA ALA A 18 0.84 28.13 4.55
C ALA A 18 0.62 26.78 5.26
N ALA A 19 -0.02 26.78 6.43
CA ALA A 19 -0.38 25.57 7.15
C ALA A 19 -1.36 24.69 6.36
N LEU A 20 -2.38 25.28 5.74
CA LEU A 20 -3.37 24.59 4.92
C LEU A 20 -2.73 23.95 3.68
N ALA A 21 -1.82 24.66 3.01
CA ALA A 21 -1.08 24.12 1.87
C ALA A 21 -0.24 22.90 2.28
N ARG A 22 0.51 23.00 3.38
CA ARG A 22 1.29 21.88 3.93
C ARG A 22 0.40 20.71 4.33
N TYR A 23 -0.75 20.98 4.95
CA TYR A 23 -1.73 19.96 5.33
C TYR A 23 -2.25 19.21 4.10
N GLY A 24 -2.66 19.94 3.05
CA GLY A 24 -3.15 19.34 1.80
C GLY A 24 -2.12 18.44 1.14
N GLN A 25 -0.88 18.92 1.02
CA GLN A 25 0.22 18.14 0.45
C GLN A 25 0.51 16.88 1.27
N ARG A 26 0.74 17.02 2.59
CA ARG A 26 1.09 15.89 3.46
C ARG A 26 -0.01 14.84 3.53
N THR A 27 -1.27 15.28 3.62
CA THR A 27 -2.41 14.37 3.70
C THR A 27 -2.64 13.67 2.36
N GLY A 28 -2.51 14.39 1.24
CA GLY A 28 -2.58 13.81 -0.10
C GLY A 28 -1.55 12.69 -0.28
N THR A 29 -0.27 12.99 0.00
CA THR A 29 0.81 11.99 -0.07
C THR A 29 0.53 10.77 0.82
N ALA A 30 0.12 10.97 2.08
CA ALA A 30 -0.16 9.86 2.98
C ALA A 30 -1.32 8.97 2.48
N LEU A 31 -2.35 9.56 1.86
CA LEU A 31 -3.47 8.80 1.28
C LEU A 31 -3.06 8.03 0.02
N ASP A 32 -2.19 8.61 -0.80
CA ASP A 32 -1.65 7.97 -1.99
C ASP A 32 -0.73 6.80 -1.63
N ASP A 33 0.12 6.95 -0.60
CA ASP A 33 1.00 5.90 -0.09
C ASP A 33 0.20 4.69 0.40
N VAL A 34 -0.85 4.91 1.19
CA VAL A 34 -1.75 3.84 1.65
C VAL A 34 -2.42 3.15 0.45
N SER A 35 -2.88 3.93 -0.52
CA SER A 35 -3.50 3.38 -1.74
C SER A 35 -2.53 2.55 -2.56
N PHE A 36 -1.26 2.97 -2.64
CA PHE A 36 -0.20 2.24 -3.32
C PHE A 36 0.14 0.94 -2.60
N ASP A 37 0.33 0.98 -1.28
CA ASP A 37 0.66 -0.20 -0.48
C ASP A 37 -0.44 -1.28 -0.57
N VAL A 38 -1.71 -0.86 -0.57
CA VAL A 38 -2.82 -1.80 -0.71
C VAL A 38 -2.85 -2.44 -2.10
N LYS A 39 -2.63 -1.65 -3.17
CA LYS A 39 -2.53 -2.20 -4.53
C LYS A 39 -1.36 -3.17 -4.65
N ARG A 40 -0.20 -2.82 -4.11
CA ARG A 40 0.99 -3.67 -4.09
C ARG A 40 0.75 -4.96 -3.31
N LEU A 41 0.09 -4.90 -2.15
CA LEU A 41 -0.27 -6.08 -1.37
C LEU A 41 -1.22 -7.00 -2.15
N ARG A 42 -2.19 -6.42 -2.86
CA ARG A 42 -3.10 -7.16 -3.73
C ARG A 42 -2.35 -7.89 -4.85
N GLU A 43 -1.46 -7.19 -5.54
CA GLU A 43 -0.63 -7.76 -6.59
C GLU A 43 0.25 -8.90 -6.05
N TRP A 44 0.94 -8.66 -4.93
CA TRP A 44 1.75 -9.66 -4.27
C TRP A 44 0.95 -10.91 -3.89
N LEU A 45 -0.27 -10.74 -3.37
CA LEU A 45 -1.11 -11.87 -2.97
C LEU A 45 -1.64 -12.65 -4.18
N THR A 46 -2.03 -11.96 -5.24
CA THR A 46 -2.67 -12.54 -6.43
C THR A 46 -1.67 -13.17 -7.41
N HIS A 47 -0.47 -12.60 -7.53
CA HIS A 47 0.56 -13.00 -8.48
C HIS A 47 1.72 -13.67 -7.75
N ASP A 48 2.55 -12.90 -7.05
CA ASP A 48 3.82 -13.39 -6.48
C ASP A 48 3.62 -14.59 -5.55
N ARG A 49 2.74 -14.44 -4.56
CA ARG A 49 2.52 -15.44 -3.52
C ARG A 49 1.86 -16.70 -4.09
N ARG A 50 0.92 -16.52 -5.01
CA ARG A 50 0.27 -17.62 -5.73
C ARG A 50 1.29 -18.39 -6.57
N MET A 51 2.10 -17.70 -7.38
CA MET A 51 3.11 -18.32 -8.22
C MET A 51 4.17 -19.05 -7.39
N ALA A 52 4.59 -18.47 -6.27
CA ALA A 52 5.52 -19.11 -5.34
C ALA A 52 4.96 -20.44 -4.80
N TRP A 53 3.69 -20.47 -4.37
CA TRP A 53 3.07 -21.70 -3.88
C TRP A 53 2.79 -22.71 -4.99
N GLU A 54 2.38 -22.28 -6.19
CA GLU A 54 2.23 -23.17 -7.34
C GLU A 54 3.58 -23.82 -7.71
N GLY A 55 4.68 -23.07 -7.67
CA GLY A 55 6.02 -23.60 -7.84
C GLY A 55 6.43 -24.57 -6.72
N GLU A 56 6.08 -24.28 -5.48
CA GLU A 56 6.34 -25.13 -4.32
C GLU A 56 5.60 -26.46 -4.41
N VAL A 57 4.31 -26.44 -4.78
CA VAL A 57 3.48 -27.62 -5.02
C VAL A 57 4.16 -28.48 -6.09
N ARG A 58 4.46 -27.94 -7.27
CA ARG A 58 5.15 -28.69 -8.35
C ARG A 58 6.45 -29.32 -7.87
N ARG A 59 7.25 -28.61 -7.07
CA ARG A 59 8.52 -29.13 -6.55
C ARG A 59 8.30 -30.28 -5.56
N ARG A 60 7.31 -30.17 -4.68
CA ARG A 60 7.00 -31.22 -3.69
C ARG A 60 6.29 -32.42 -4.31
N THR A 61 5.48 -32.22 -5.34
CA THR A 61 4.92 -33.32 -6.16
C THR A 61 6.04 -34.19 -6.71
N ARG A 62 7.04 -33.59 -7.38
CA ARG A 62 8.20 -34.34 -7.90
C ARG A 62 8.95 -35.11 -6.81
N ARG A 63 9.15 -34.51 -5.63
CA ARG A 63 9.81 -35.18 -4.49
C ARG A 63 8.99 -36.35 -3.96
N TRP A 64 7.67 -36.21 -3.89
CA TRP A 64 6.78 -37.28 -3.48
C TRP A 64 6.76 -38.42 -4.51
N GLU A 65 6.69 -38.10 -5.80
CA GLU A 65 6.77 -39.08 -6.89
C GLU A 65 8.10 -39.85 -6.86
N GLN A 66 9.21 -39.16 -6.64
CA GLN A 66 10.52 -39.78 -6.47
C GLN A 66 10.55 -40.72 -5.26
N ALA A 67 10.11 -40.27 -4.08
CA ALA A 67 10.07 -41.10 -2.87
C ALA A 67 9.16 -42.33 -3.04
N LYS A 68 8.06 -42.18 -3.77
CA LYS A 68 7.15 -43.27 -4.12
C LYS A 68 7.80 -44.28 -5.06
N ALA A 69 8.54 -43.82 -6.06
CA ALA A 69 9.30 -44.68 -6.97
C ALA A 69 10.40 -45.44 -6.23
N GLU A 70 11.17 -44.77 -5.37
CA GLU A 70 12.20 -45.39 -4.52
C GLU A 70 11.61 -46.48 -3.61
N LEU A 71 10.45 -46.21 -3.01
CA LEU A 71 9.73 -47.22 -2.21
C LEU A 71 9.31 -48.43 -3.06
N MET A 72 8.80 -48.22 -4.27
CA MET A 72 8.43 -49.32 -5.17
C MET A 72 9.65 -50.14 -5.60
N THR A 73 10.77 -49.50 -5.93
CA THR A 73 12.02 -50.19 -6.25
C THR A 73 12.52 -51.02 -5.07
N ALA A 74 12.50 -50.46 -3.85
CA ALA A 74 12.88 -51.18 -2.64
C ALA A 74 11.96 -52.41 -2.39
N GLN A 75 10.65 -52.28 -2.63
CA GLN A 75 9.70 -53.39 -2.51
C GLN A 75 9.99 -54.52 -3.50
N LEU A 76 10.32 -54.19 -4.74
CA LEU A 76 10.63 -55.17 -5.79
C LEU A 76 11.98 -55.86 -5.57
N SER A 77 12.95 -55.18 -4.94
CA SER A 77 14.30 -55.70 -4.69
C SER A 77 14.39 -56.78 -3.60
N GLY A 78 13.29 -57.11 -2.92
CA GLY A 78 13.27 -58.16 -1.88
C GLY A 78 13.87 -57.74 -0.52
N LEU A 79 14.30 -56.49 -0.36
CA LEU A 79 14.76 -55.87 0.91
C LEU A 79 13.58 -55.63 1.87
N ARG A 80 12.88 -56.70 2.26
CA ARG A 80 11.64 -56.64 3.05
C ARG A 80 11.86 -56.06 4.46
N ASP A 81 13.07 -56.17 5.00
CA ASP A 81 13.46 -55.65 6.33
C ASP A 81 13.88 -54.15 6.31
N ASP A 82 14.22 -53.57 5.16
CA ASP A 82 14.69 -52.17 5.05
C ASP A 82 13.62 -51.17 4.56
N LEU A 83 12.37 -51.60 4.40
CA LEU A 83 11.28 -50.76 3.88
C LEU A 83 10.80 -49.66 4.85
N ALA A 84 11.20 -49.70 6.11
CA ALA A 84 10.76 -48.72 7.11
C ALA A 84 11.22 -47.29 6.78
N ALA A 85 12.47 -47.12 6.35
CA ALA A 85 13.01 -45.80 6.01
C ALA A 85 12.38 -45.21 4.72
N PRO A 86 12.31 -45.92 3.58
CA PRO A 86 11.64 -45.40 2.37
C PRO A 86 10.16 -45.06 2.59
N LYS A 87 9.41 -45.88 3.35
CA LYS A 87 8.01 -45.57 3.73
C LYS A 87 7.89 -44.28 4.53
N MET A 88 8.84 -44.03 5.42
CA MET A 88 8.85 -42.79 6.22
C MET A 88 9.16 -41.57 5.34
N VAL A 89 10.08 -41.70 4.39
CA VAL A 89 10.41 -40.64 3.43
C VAL A 89 9.21 -40.30 2.55
N GLU A 90 8.53 -41.31 1.99
CA GLU A 90 7.31 -41.12 1.20
C GLU A 90 6.21 -40.39 2.00
N LYS A 91 5.93 -40.85 3.24
CA LYS A 91 4.95 -40.21 4.12
C LYS A 91 5.32 -38.75 4.45
N LYS A 92 6.60 -38.46 4.71
CA LYS A 92 7.07 -37.09 4.95
C LYS A 92 6.90 -36.21 3.71
N ALA A 93 7.23 -36.73 2.53
CA ALA A 93 7.06 -36.02 1.27
C ALA A 93 5.58 -35.73 0.96
N ALA A 94 4.69 -36.71 1.22
CA ALA A 94 3.25 -36.56 1.05
C ALA A 94 2.68 -35.46 1.96
N ARG A 95 3.03 -35.47 3.27
CA ARG A 95 2.61 -34.41 4.21
C ARG A 95 3.10 -33.03 3.79
N ALA A 96 4.35 -32.93 3.33
CA ALA A 96 4.90 -31.66 2.87
C ALA A 96 4.17 -31.12 1.61
N LEU A 97 3.72 -32.01 0.72
CA LEU A 97 2.90 -31.65 -0.43
C LEU A 97 1.52 -31.15 0.00
N GLU A 98 0.84 -31.89 0.88
CA GLU A 98 -0.48 -31.50 1.44
C GLU A 98 -0.42 -30.12 2.11
N GLU A 99 0.62 -29.84 2.89
CA GLU A 99 0.85 -28.52 3.48
C GLU A 99 1.01 -27.41 2.42
N ALA A 100 1.63 -27.71 1.28
CA ALA A 100 1.82 -26.74 0.20
C ALA A 100 0.50 -26.44 -0.49
N GLU A 101 -0.29 -27.48 -0.76
CA GLU A 101 -1.61 -27.39 -1.39
C GLU A 101 -2.59 -26.62 -0.50
N ALA A 102 -2.60 -26.90 0.80
CA ALA A 102 -3.39 -26.17 1.78
C ALA A 102 -3.03 -24.67 1.80
N LYS A 103 -1.73 -24.33 1.76
CA LYS A 103 -1.27 -22.93 1.72
C LYS A 103 -1.59 -22.24 0.40
N LEU A 104 -1.55 -22.97 -0.72
CA LEU A 104 -1.97 -22.46 -2.02
C LEU A 104 -3.47 -22.14 -2.02
N GLU A 105 -4.31 -23.04 -1.49
CA GLU A 105 -5.74 -22.79 -1.43
C GLU A 105 -6.10 -21.65 -0.48
N MET A 106 -5.42 -21.56 0.67
CA MET A 106 -5.57 -20.41 1.57
C MET A 106 -5.20 -19.09 0.88
N THR A 107 -4.09 -19.08 0.12
CA THR A 107 -3.66 -17.90 -0.65
C THR A 107 -4.72 -17.50 -1.69
N ARG A 108 -5.30 -18.48 -2.41
CA ARG A 108 -6.39 -18.23 -3.36
C ARG A 108 -7.65 -17.71 -2.68
N GLN A 109 -7.99 -18.25 -1.51
CA GLN A 109 -9.12 -17.79 -0.73
C GLN A 109 -8.94 -16.33 -0.27
N TRP A 110 -7.75 -15.99 0.25
CA TRP A 110 -7.44 -14.63 0.65
C TRP A 110 -7.47 -13.67 -0.54
N ALA A 111 -6.89 -14.07 -1.69
CA ALA A 111 -6.95 -13.27 -2.91
C ALA A 111 -8.40 -12.96 -3.34
N ARG A 112 -9.30 -13.95 -3.31
CA ARG A 112 -10.72 -13.76 -3.64
C ARG A 112 -11.44 -12.83 -2.65
N ARG A 113 -11.09 -12.91 -1.37
CA ARG A 113 -11.76 -12.13 -0.30
C ARG A 113 -11.18 -10.73 -0.13
N PHE A 114 -9.96 -10.50 -0.62
CA PHE A 114 -9.21 -9.27 -0.41
C PHE A 114 -10.02 -8.04 -0.81
N ASP A 115 -10.51 -8.00 -2.05
CA ASP A 115 -11.25 -6.85 -2.57
C ASP A 115 -12.53 -6.57 -1.76
N GLY A 116 -13.25 -7.62 -1.34
CA GLY A 116 -14.47 -7.48 -0.55
C GLY A 116 -14.24 -6.97 0.88
N VAL A 117 -13.07 -7.23 1.46
CA VAL A 117 -12.71 -6.76 2.81
C VAL A 117 -12.08 -5.38 2.77
N VAL A 118 -11.25 -5.11 1.76
CA VAL A 118 -10.41 -3.91 1.69
C VAL A 118 -11.12 -2.74 1.02
N ALA A 119 -11.95 -2.97 0.00
CA ALA A 119 -12.64 -1.88 -0.69
C ALA A 119 -13.53 -1.02 0.23
N PRO A 120 -14.32 -1.59 1.17
CA PRO A 120 -15.08 -0.77 2.13
C PRO A 120 -14.20 0.07 3.05
N ALA A 121 -13.00 -0.43 3.40
CA ALA A 121 -12.06 0.28 4.24
C ALA A 121 -11.35 1.44 3.50
N LEU A 122 -11.12 1.30 2.19
CA LEU A 122 -10.51 2.35 1.37
C LEU A 122 -11.49 3.45 0.98
N SER A 123 -12.79 3.13 0.84
CA SER A 123 -13.77 4.09 0.33
C SER A 123 -13.75 5.44 1.06
N PRO A 124 -13.73 5.52 2.41
CA PRO A 124 -13.63 6.81 3.11
C PRO A 124 -12.34 7.58 2.81
N LEU A 125 -11.22 6.88 2.58
CA LEU A 125 -9.93 7.47 2.25
C LEU A 125 -9.94 8.07 0.83
N ASP A 126 -10.53 7.37 -0.13
CA ASP A 126 -10.74 7.89 -1.49
C ASP A 126 -11.63 9.14 -1.46
N HIS A 127 -12.73 9.11 -0.71
CA HIS A 127 -13.61 10.28 -0.57
C HIS A 127 -12.89 11.47 0.09
N LEU A 128 -12.03 11.21 1.08
CA LEU A 128 -11.23 12.26 1.71
C LEU A 128 -10.21 12.83 0.72
N ARG A 129 -9.50 11.98 -0.04
CA ARG A 129 -8.56 12.40 -1.09
C ARG A 129 -9.24 13.31 -2.10
N ASP A 130 -10.38 12.87 -2.63
CA ASP A 130 -11.10 13.60 -3.67
C ASP A 130 -11.62 14.96 -3.15
N ARG A 131 -12.10 15.01 -1.90
CA ARG A 131 -12.48 16.28 -1.26
C ARG A 131 -11.28 17.20 -1.04
N LEU A 132 -10.17 16.69 -0.52
CA LEU A 132 -8.96 17.50 -0.32
C LEU A 132 -8.44 18.08 -1.63
N ALA A 133 -8.48 17.31 -2.72
CA ALA A 133 -8.06 17.75 -4.05
C ALA A 133 -8.91 18.91 -4.59
N ILE A 134 -10.18 19.00 -4.21
CA ILE A 134 -11.10 20.06 -4.66
C ILE A 134 -11.09 21.25 -3.69
N ASP A 135 -11.19 20.99 -2.40
CA ASP A 135 -11.48 22.01 -1.39
C ASP A 135 -10.24 22.77 -0.97
N VAL A 136 -9.06 22.12 -0.91
CA VAL A 136 -7.81 22.80 -0.52
C VAL A 136 -7.42 23.89 -1.52
N PRO A 137 -7.37 23.66 -2.85
CA PRO A 137 -7.04 24.72 -3.80
C PRO A 137 -8.04 25.89 -3.76
N LYS A 138 -9.35 25.59 -3.62
CA LYS A 138 -10.39 26.62 -3.49
C LYS A 138 -10.21 27.47 -2.25
N ALA A 139 -9.96 26.84 -1.10
CA ALA A 139 -9.73 27.53 0.15
C ALA A 139 -8.45 28.39 0.09
N LEU A 140 -7.37 27.88 -0.50
CA LEU A 140 -6.14 28.65 -0.72
C LEU A 140 -6.36 29.88 -1.62
N ALA A 141 -7.12 29.73 -2.71
CA ALA A 141 -7.47 30.86 -3.59
C ALA A 141 -8.34 31.90 -2.88
N SER A 142 -9.29 31.46 -2.03
CA SER A 142 -10.12 32.35 -1.23
C SER A 142 -9.29 33.11 -0.19
N LEU A 143 -8.39 32.44 0.52
CA LEU A 143 -7.43 33.07 1.45
C LEU A 143 -6.53 34.07 0.72
N ASP A 144 -6.06 33.73 -0.48
CA ASP A 144 -5.26 34.63 -1.33
C ASP A 144 -6.01 35.91 -1.69
N ALA A 145 -7.30 35.81 -2.03
CA ALA A 145 -8.13 36.97 -2.31
C ALA A 145 -8.36 37.83 -1.05
N MET A 146 -8.62 37.20 0.10
CA MET A 146 -8.81 37.92 1.37
C MET A 146 -7.55 38.67 1.81
N ILE A 147 -6.39 38.02 1.76
CA ILE A 147 -5.09 38.64 2.10
C ILE A 147 -4.83 39.86 1.21
N ARG A 148 -4.99 39.73 -0.11
CA ARG A 148 -4.82 40.84 -1.05
C ARG A 148 -5.74 42.02 -0.74
N THR A 149 -7.01 41.74 -0.45
CA THR A 149 -7.99 42.78 -0.13
C THR A 149 -7.58 43.50 1.16
N LEU A 150 -7.15 42.77 2.18
CA LEU A 150 -6.70 43.37 3.45
C LEU A 150 -5.39 44.16 3.31
N ASP A 151 -4.45 43.72 2.47
CA ASP A 151 -3.22 44.46 2.17
C ASP A 151 -3.51 45.79 1.47
N GLU A 152 -4.40 45.79 0.47
CA GLU A 152 -4.86 47.00 -0.23
C GLU A 152 -5.52 47.99 0.76
N TYR A 153 -6.37 47.50 1.65
CA TYR A 153 -7.00 48.32 2.71
C TYR A 153 -5.99 48.85 3.74
N ALA A 154 -4.95 48.08 4.05
CA ALA A 154 -3.91 48.48 5.00
C ALA A 154 -2.87 49.45 4.39
N GLY A 155 -2.95 49.73 3.07
CA GLY A 155 -1.95 50.51 2.36
C GLY A 155 -0.58 49.82 2.31
N ARG A 156 -0.50 48.52 2.61
CA ARG A 156 0.71 47.71 2.45
C ARG A 156 0.83 47.35 0.97
N THR A 157 1.96 47.65 0.36
CA THR A 157 2.26 47.16 -1.00
C THR A 157 2.42 45.64 -0.92
N PRO A 158 1.80 44.84 -1.82
CA PRO A 158 1.89 43.39 -1.75
C PRO A 158 3.36 42.97 -1.86
N GLN A 159 3.86 42.24 -0.85
CA GLN A 159 5.23 41.75 -0.87
C GLN A 159 5.35 40.65 -1.93
N PRO A 160 6.34 40.69 -2.83
CA PRO A 160 6.48 39.67 -3.87
C PRO A 160 6.73 38.32 -3.21
N ARG A 161 5.89 37.33 -3.53
CA ARG A 161 6.07 35.96 -3.05
C ARG A 161 7.35 35.42 -3.67
N ALA A 162 8.38 35.23 -2.85
CA ALA A 162 9.59 34.54 -3.25
C ALA A 162 9.20 33.15 -3.77
N SER A 163 9.35 32.96 -5.07
CA SER A 163 9.42 31.67 -5.71
C SER A 163 10.54 30.90 -5.05
N SER A 164 10.20 29.85 -4.30
CA SER A 164 11.13 28.79 -3.95
C SER A 164 11.48 28.02 -5.23
N GLU A 165 12.27 28.66 -6.08
CA GLU A 165 13.01 28.09 -7.21
C GLU A 165 14.43 28.60 -7.06
N GLU A 166 15.28 27.77 -6.44
CA GLU A 166 16.72 27.60 -6.68
C GLU A 166 17.35 26.97 -5.43
N GLU A 167 17.36 25.64 -5.38
CA GLU A 167 18.54 24.94 -4.87
C GLU A 167 18.65 23.58 -5.57
N GLY A 168 18.96 23.66 -6.85
CA GLY A 168 19.54 22.56 -7.60
C GLY A 168 20.82 23.07 -8.24
N ALA A 169 21.97 22.70 -7.67
CA ALA A 169 23.26 22.55 -8.35
C ALA A 169 24.36 22.22 -7.32
N PRO A 170 25.49 21.65 -7.74
CA PRO A 170 25.71 20.59 -8.72
C PRO A 170 26.31 19.31 -8.10
#